data_AF-A0A1H1NPH2-F1
#
_entry.id   AF-A0A1H1NPH2-F1
#
_cell.length_a   1.000
_cell.length_b   1.000
_cell.length_c   1.000
_cell.angle_alpha   90.00
_cell.angle_beta   90.00
_cell.angle_gamma   90.00
#
_symmetry.space_group_name_H-M   'P 1'
#
loop_
_entity.id
_entity.type
_entity.pdbx_description
1 polymer ?
#
loop_
_entity_poly.entity_id
_entity_poly.type
_entity_poly.pdbx_seq_one_letter_code
_entity_poly.pdbx_strand_id
1 'polypeptide(L)'
;MNFYQKQLSEFTRDFYAGASTGIIVSSCMGSIAAMLVLMNGHGLAEMIQLGLIVVVCMWFNASVLAQLKAKFVFNSLILSLLVSTSFILVNIL
;
A
#
# COMPACT_ATOMS: atom_id res chain seq x y z
N MET A 1 12.31 -10.58 21.02
CA MET A 1 12.19 -9.68 19.84
C MET A 1 10.81 -9.82 19.26
N ASN A 2 10.03 -8.73 19.20
CA ASN A 2 8.68 -8.73 18.66
C ASN A 2 8.72 -8.94 17.12
N PHE A 3 7.71 -9.59 16.53
CA PHE A 3 7.65 -9.94 15.10
C PHE A 3 7.97 -8.73 14.19
N TYR A 4 7.49 -7.56 14.59
CA TYR A 4 7.72 -6.27 13.93
C TYR A 4 9.21 -5.87 13.86
N GLN A 5 9.96 -6.10 14.95
CA GLN A 5 11.37 -5.74 15.03
C GLN A 5 12.25 -6.67 14.18
N LYS A 6 11.87 -7.95 14.04
CA LYS A 6 12.60 -8.92 13.23
C LYS A 6 12.44 -8.63 11.74
N GLN A 7 11.21 -8.39 11.30
CA GLN A 7 10.89 -7.93 9.93
C GLN A 7 11.60 -6.62 9.59
N LEU A 8 11.61 -5.66 10.51
CA LEU A 8 12.27 -4.37 10.29
C LEU A 8 13.80 -4.50 10.20
N SER A 9 14.39 -5.40 10.99
CA SER A 9 15.82 -5.66 10.96
C SER A 9 16.24 -6.34 9.64
N GLU A 10 15.45 -7.28 9.11
CA GLU A 10 15.72 -7.88 7.81
C GLU A 10 15.47 -6.90 6.65
N PHE A 11 14.42 -6.09 6.74
CA PHE A 11 14.14 -5.03 5.76
C PHE A 11 15.21 -3.93 5.77
N THR A 12 15.88 -3.69 6.90
CA THR A 12 17.01 -2.77 6.97
C THR A 12 18.29 -3.41 6.42
N ARG A 13 18.46 -4.73 6.63
CA ARG A 13 19.63 -5.48 6.15
C ARG A 13 19.64 -5.61 4.63
N ASP A 14 18.48 -5.82 4.02
CA ASP A 14 18.27 -5.94 2.58
C ASP A 14 17.22 -4.92 2.09
N PHE A 15 17.51 -3.63 2.28
CA PHE A 15 16.57 -2.53 1.97
C PHE A 15 16.04 -2.57 0.54
N TYR A 16 16.88 -2.87 -0.45
CA TYR A 16 16.45 -2.95 -1.85
C TYR A 16 15.54 -4.15 -2.13
N ALA A 17 15.82 -5.33 -1.54
CA ALA A 17 14.99 -6.51 -1.73
C ALA A 17 13.65 -6.37 -0.99
N GLY A 18 13.68 -5.84 0.23
CA GLY A 18 12.48 -5.53 1.02
C GLY A 18 11.60 -4.49 0.32
N ALA A 19 12.20 -3.39 -0.14
CA ALA A 19 11.48 -2.33 -0.82
C ALA A 19 10.86 -2.82 -2.14
N SER A 20 11.61 -3.57 -2.96
CA SER A 20 11.08 -4.18 -4.19
C SER A 20 9.88 -5.09 -3.91
N THR A 21 10.00 -5.98 -2.92
CA THR A 21 8.91 -6.88 -2.54
C THR A 21 7.68 -6.10 -2.03
N GLY A 22 7.92 -5.05 -1.25
CA GLY A 22 6.87 -4.15 -0.77
C GLY A 22 6.13 -3.43 -1.90
N ILE A 23 6.85 -2.95 -2.92
CA ILE A 23 6.26 -2.30 -4.10
C ILE A 23 5.34 -3.27 -4.83
N ILE A 24 5.79 -4.50 -5.04
CA ILE A 24 5.01 -5.54 -5.72
C ILE A 24 3.71 -5.80 -4.94
N VAL A 25 3.79 -6.06 -3.63
CA VAL A 25 2.63 -6.36 -2.79
C VAL A 25 1.64 -5.18 -2.75
N SER A 26 2.13 -3.95 -2.55
CA SER A 26 1.28 -2.76 -2.50
C SER A 26 0.59 -2.51 -3.84
N SER A 27 1.30 -2.70 -4.96
CA SER A 27 0.74 -2.48 -6.30
C SER A 27 -0.32 -3.53 -6.66
N CYS A 28 -0.07 -4.80 -6.31
CA CYS A 28 -1.05 -5.87 -6.53
C CYS A 28 -2.34 -5.63 -5.71
N MET A 29 -2.21 -5.30 -4.43
CA MET A 29 -3.38 -5.00 -3.60
C MET A 29 -4.12 -3.74 -4.07
N GLY A 30 -3.39 -2.68 -4.43
CA GLY A 30 -3.99 -1.46 -4.97
C GLY A 30 -4.77 -1.73 -6.26
N SER A 31 -4.27 -2.59 -7.14
CA SER A 31 -4.98 -2.97 -8.37
C SER A 31 -6.24 -3.78 -8.11
N ILE A 32 -6.24 -4.67 -7.12
CA ILE A 32 -7.43 -5.42 -6.71
C ILE A 32 -8.48 -4.47 -6.13
N ALA A 33 -8.06 -3.55 -5.26
CA ALA A 33 -8.93 -2.54 -4.67
C ALA A 33 -9.55 -1.63 -5.74
N ALA A 34 -8.74 -1.12 -6.68
CA ALA A 34 -9.20 -0.31 -7.79
C ALA A 34 -10.22 -1.05 -8.66
N MET A 35 -9.98 -2.33 -8.96
CA MET A 35 -10.90 -3.15 -9.74
C MET A 35 -12.24 -3.34 -9.03
N LEU A 36 -12.24 -3.58 -7.72
CA LEU A 36 -13.48 -3.74 -6.93
C LEU A 36 -14.31 -2.45 -6.89
N VAL A 37 -13.66 -1.29 -6.71
CA VAL A 37 -14.34 0.02 -6.78
C VAL A 37 -14.96 0.24 -8.16
N LEU A 38 -14.24 -0.06 -9.24
CA LEU A 38 -14.76 0.03 -10.62
C LEU A 38 -15.92 -0.93 -10.90
N MET A 39 -15.96 -2.10 -10.24
CA MET A 39 -17.06 -3.06 -10.40
C MET A 39 -18.36 -2.60 -9.74
N ASN A 40 -18.28 -1.77 -8.70
CA ASN A 40 -19.46 -1.30 -7.96
C ASN A 40 -20.15 -0.13 -8.66
N GLY A 41 -19.39 0.65 -9.44
CA GLY A 41 -19.96 1.63 -10.36
C GLY A 41 -18.94 2.62 -10.90
N HIS A 42 -19.43 3.55 -11.72
CA HIS A 42 -18.62 4.61 -12.33
C HIS A 42 -19.08 6.01 -11.88
N GLY A 43 -19.68 6.11 -10.69
CA GLY A 43 -20.12 7.38 -10.14
C GLY A 43 -18.95 8.26 -9.68
N LEU A 44 -19.25 9.54 -9.38
CA LEU A 44 -18.25 10.48 -8.84
C LEU A 44 -17.64 10.00 -7.51
N ALA A 45 -18.42 9.30 -6.68
CA ALA A 45 -17.93 8.72 -5.43
C ALA A 45 -16.85 7.66 -5.70
N GLU A 46 -17.10 6.71 -6.59
CA GLU A 46 -16.17 5.64 -6.99
C GLU A 46 -14.87 6.21 -7.61
N MET A 47 -14.96 7.29 -8.39
CA MET A 47 -13.77 7.94 -8.95
C MET A 47 -12.91 8.66 -7.90
N ILE A 48 -13.52 9.34 -6.93
CA ILE A 48 -12.78 9.96 -5.81
C ILE A 48 -12.12 8.86 -4.98
N GLN A 49 -12.86 7.79 -4.73
CA GLN A 49 -12.42 6.59 -4.05
C GLN A 49 -11.16 5.98 -4.71
N LEU A 50 -11.21 5.74 -6.02
CA LEU A 50 -10.07 5.29 -6.81
C LEU A 50 -8.87 6.23 -6.73
N GLY A 51 -9.11 7.53 -6.86
CA GLY A 51 -8.06 8.55 -6.77
C GLY A 51 -7.32 8.49 -5.43
N LEU A 52 -8.05 8.29 -4.33
CA LEU A 52 -7.47 8.17 -2.99
C LEU A 52 -6.59 6.92 -2.86
N ILE A 53 -7.05 5.76 -3.34
CA ILE A 53 -6.26 4.52 -3.34
C ILE A 53 -4.97 4.70 -4.14
N VAL A 54 -5.06 5.27 -5.34
CA VAL A 54 -3.91 5.48 -6.22
C VAL A 54 -2.89 6.42 -5.58
N VAL A 55 -3.33 7.54 -5.00
CA VAL A 55 -2.43 8.49 -4.30
C VAL A 55 -1.69 7.80 -3.16
N VAL A 56 -2.37 6.98 -2.35
CA VAL A 56 -1.75 6.28 -1.22
C VAL A 56 -0.76 5.20 -1.70
N CYS A 57 -1.09 4.46 -2.77
CA CYS A 57 -0.14 3.54 -3.40
C CYS A 57 1.08 4.25 -3.99
N MET A 58 0.89 5.37 -4.68
CA MET A 58 2.01 6.14 -5.26
C MET A 58 2.86 6.81 -4.18
N TRP A 59 2.27 7.19 -3.04
CA TRP A 59 3.00 7.68 -1.88
C TRP A 59 3.98 6.64 -1.34
N PHE A 60 3.56 5.38 -1.27
CA PHE A 60 4.46 4.28 -0.89
C PHE A 60 5.63 4.16 -1.88
N ASN A 61 5.38 4.15 -3.18
CA ASN A 61 6.44 4.13 -4.20
C ASN A 61 7.39 5.34 -4.11
N ALA A 62 6.85 6.54 -3.89
CA ALA A 62 7.64 7.75 -3.69
C ALA A 62 8.51 7.66 -2.43
N SER A 63 7.97 7.11 -1.35
CA SER A 63 8.72 6.92 -0.09
C SER A 63 9.89 5.96 -0.22
N VAL A 64 9.76 4.95 -1.11
CA VAL A 64 10.84 4.03 -1.48
C VAL A 64 11.91 4.74 -2.33
N LEU A 65 11.50 5.48 -3.37
CA LEU A 65 12.42 6.21 -4.25
C LEU A 65 13.21 7.29 -3.50
N ALA A 66 12.58 7.94 -2.53
CA ALA A 66 13.22 8.95 -1.68
C ALA A 66 14.21 8.36 -0.66
N GLN A 67 14.44 7.04 -0.66
CA GLN A 67 15.30 6.33 0.29
C GLN A 67 15.04 6.72 1.75
N LEU A 68 13.76 6.92 2.11
CA LEU A 68 13.38 7.22 3.48
C LEU A 68 13.75 6.05 4.39
N LYS A 69 13.96 6.33 5.68
CA LYS A 69 14.29 5.30 6.67
C LYS A 69 13.36 4.09 6.52
N ALA A 70 13.91 2.88 6.56
CA ALA A 70 13.17 1.61 6.44
C ALA A 70 11.92 1.53 7.33
N LYS A 71 11.97 2.13 8.53
CA LYS A 71 10.80 2.31 9.41
C LYS A 71 9.63 3.04 8.76
N PHE A 72 9.91 4.10 8.03
CA PHE A 72 8.91 4.96 7.42
C PHE A 72 8.28 4.28 6.20
N VAL A 73 9.11 3.65 5.36
CA VAL A 73 8.67 2.85 4.21
C VAL A 73 7.76 1.70 4.68
N PHE A 74 8.19 0.92 5.67
CA PHE A 74 7.40 -0.20 6.17
C PHE A 74 6.05 0.23 6.78
N ASN A 75 6.03 1.35 7.50
CA ASN A 75 4.80 1.89 8.05
C ASN A 75 3.86 2.41 6.96
N SER A 76 4.43 3.00 5.89
CA SER A 76 3.70 3.45 4.70
C SER A 76 3.10 2.26 3.92
N LEU A 77 3.81 1.13 3.83
CA LEU A 77 3.29 -0.11 3.24
C LEU A 77 2.05 -0.61 3.98
N ILE A 78 2.17 -0.73 5.30
CA ILE A 78 1.09 -1.16 6.18
C ILE A 78 -0.11 -0.22 6.09
N LEU A 79 0.14 1.08 6.00
CA LEU A 79 -0.91 2.08 5.83
C LEU A 79 -1.61 1.90 4.48
N SER A 80 -0.86 1.70 3.38
CA SER A 80 -1.42 1.50 2.04
C SER A 80 -2.26 0.21 1.96
N LEU A 81 -1.79 -0.86 2.63
CA LEU A 81 -2.50 -2.13 2.79
C LEU A 81 -3.78 -1.99 3.60
N LEU A 82 -3.72 -1.30 4.74
CA LEU A 82 -4.88 -1.05 5.59
C LEU A 82 -5.93 -0.21 4.86
N VAL A 83 -5.51 0.87 4.20
CA VAL A 83 -6.40 1.75 3.43
C VAL A 83 -7.05 0.98 2.29
N SER A 84 -6.28 0.22 1.51
CA SER A 84 -6.82 -0.60 0.41
C SER A 84 -7.80 -1.65 0.93
N THR A 85 -7.49 -2.33 2.04
CA THR A 85 -8.35 -3.36 2.64
C THR A 85 -9.63 -2.78 3.24
N SER A 86 -9.54 -1.63 3.92
CA SER A 86 -10.72 -0.96 4.50
C SER A 86 -11.63 -0.39 3.43
N PHE A 87 -11.08 0.09 2.32
CA PHE A 87 -11.87 0.47 1.15
C PHE A 87 -12.56 -0.70 0.47
N ILE A 88 -11.85 -1.82 0.29
CA ILE A 88 -12.45 -3.06 -0.20
C ILE A 88 -13.61 -3.48 0.70
N LEU A 89 -13.45 -3.42 2.03
CA LEU A 89 -14.50 -3.76 2.98
C LEU A 89 -15.72 -2.83 2.91
N VAL A 90 -15.50 -1.53 2.74
CA VAL A 90 -16.60 -0.55 2.60
C VAL A 90 -17.32 -0.68 1.25
N ASN A 91 -16.60 -1.10 0.21
CA ASN A 91 -17.15 -1.22 -1.13
C ASN A 91 -17.85 -2.60 -1.32
N ILE A 92 -17.46 -3.64 -0.57
CA ILE A 92 -18.07 -4.98 -0.64
C ILE A 92 -19.25 -5.18 0.33
N LEU A 93 -19.42 -4.32 1.33
CA LEU A 93 -20.51 -4.33 2.32
C LEU A 93 -21.64 -3.38 1.91
#